data_AF-A0A960Y4Q1-F1
#
_entry.id   AF-A0A960Y4Q1-F1
#
_cell.length_a   1.000
_cell.length_b   1.000
_cell.length_c   1.000
_cell.angle_alpha   90.00
_cell.angle_beta   90.00
_cell.angle_gamma   90.00
#
_symmetry.space_group_name_H-M   'P 1'
#
loop_
_entity.id
_entity.type
_entity.pdbx_description
1 polymer ?
#
loop_
_entity_poly.entity_id
_entity_poly.type
_entity_poly.pdbx_seq_one_letter_code
_entity_poly.pdbx_strand_id
1 'polypeptide(L)'
;YIDYVGSWGPMIVGHTHPKVVARVTEAAGRGLSYGAPNVMETELAERICEIFPHVQQVRFTSSGTEAAMSALRLARGHTGRTKIIKFEGCYHGTADSLLVKAGSGALAFGTPSSAGVPDDLAKHTLVAQFNDLDSVRSLLEQNPGQVACVMIEPMPGNMNLIRPQPGFHEGLRALCSEHGALLIFDEVMSGFRVALGGAQEILGVTPDLTAFGKVIGGGMPV
;
A
#
# COMPACT_ATOMS: atom_id res chain seq x y z
N TYR A 1 -7.59 20.87 -21.36
CA TYR A 1 -8.31 19.59 -21.41
C TYR A 1 -9.12 19.43 -20.14
N ILE A 2 -10.26 18.75 -20.16
CA ILE A 2 -10.85 18.22 -18.91
C ILE A 2 -9.90 17.11 -18.44
N ASP A 3 -9.43 17.21 -17.19
CA ASP A 3 -8.42 16.28 -16.67
C ASP A 3 -9.06 15.21 -15.77
N TYR A 4 -8.92 13.94 -16.19
CA TYR A 4 -9.32 12.75 -15.43
C TYR A 4 -8.13 11.99 -14.83
N VAL A 5 -6.90 12.45 -15.08
CA VAL A 5 -5.67 11.87 -14.51
C VAL A 5 -5.40 12.46 -13.14
N GLY A 6 -5.52 13.78 -12.98
CA GLY A 6 -5.37 14.45 -11.69
C GLY A 6 -4.02 14.19 -11.04
N SER A 7 -2.94 14.21 -11.84
CA SER A 7 -1.58 13.81 -11.43
C SER A 7 -1.49 12.39 -10.86
N TRP A 8 -2.28 11.46 -11.42
CA TRP A 8 -2.45 10.08 -10.95
C TRP A 8 -3.15 9.94 -9.60
N GLY A 9 -3.81 11.01 -9.11
CA GLY A 9 -4.62 10.98 -7.90
C GLY A 9 -4.60 12.25 -7.02
N PRO A 10 -3.43 12.81 -6.63
CA PRO A 10 -3.33 13.79 -5.55
C PRO A 10 -4.29 14.98 -5.64
N MET A 11 -4.67 15.36 -6.87
CA MET A 11 -5.51 16.52 -7.18
C MET A 11 -7.01 16.27 -6.92
N ILE A 12 -7.36 15.71 -5.75
CA ILE A 12 -8.76 15.42 -5.39
C ILE A 12 -9.62 16.69 -5.23
N VAL A 13 -8.99 17.80 -4.83
CA VAL A 13 -9.60 19.13 -4.76
C VAL A 13 -9.37 19.97 -6.02
N GLY A 14 -8.91 19.34 -7.10
CA GLY A 14 -8.52 19.99 -8.34
C GLY A 14 -7.12 20.61 -8.31
N HIS A 15 -6.66 21.04 -9.50
CA HIS A 15 -5.39 21.74 -9.66
C HIS A 15 -5.44 23.13 -9.05
N THR A 16 -4.31 23.57 -8.47
CA THR A 16 -4.11 24.91 -7.93
C THR A 16 -5.22 25.40 -6.99
N HIS A 17 -5.78 24.50 -6.17
CA HIS A 17 -6.80 24.87 -5.20
C HIS A 17 -6.27 26.00 -4.29
N PRO A 18 -6.96 27.15 -4.18
CA PRO A 18 -6.37 28.38 -3.63
C PRO A 18 -5.89 28.24 -2.19
N LYS A 19 -6.58 27.45 -1.37
CA LYS A 19 -6.14 27.16 0.01
C LYS A 19 -4.85 26.33 0.07
N VAL A 20 -4.66 25.40 -0.86
CA VAL A 20 -3.46 24.55 -0.92
C VAL A 20 -2.27 25.39 -1.35
N VAL A 21 -2.42 26.15 -2.44
CA VAL A 21 -1.36 27.03 -2.96
C VAL A 21 -0.94 28.05 -1.90
N ALA A 22 -1.88 28.71 -1.23
CA ALA A 22 -1.57 29.68 -0.19
C ALA A 22 -0.73 29.07 0.95
N ARG A 23 -1.09 27.87 1.43
CA ARG A 23 -0.35 27.18 2.50
C ARG A 23 1.04 26.73 2.06
N VAL A 24 1.18 26.25 0.83
CA VAL A 24 2.50 25.89 0.28
C VAL A 24 3.40 27.14 0.14
N THR A 25 2.87 28.25 -0.37
CA THR A 25 3.62 29.51 -0.49
C THR A 25 4.04 30.06 0.87
N GLU A 26 3.15 30.02 1.87
CA GLU A 26 3.45 30.42 3.25
C GLU A 26 4.56 29.55 3.85
N ALA A 27 4.48 28.23 3.69
CA ALA A 27 5.50 27.31 4.17
C ALA A 27 6.86 27.58 3.51
N ALA A 28 6.88 27.70 2.18
CA ALA A 28 8.11 27.97 1.42
C ALA A 28 8.78 29.30 1.82
N GLY A 29 8.00 30.32 2.18
CA GLY A 29 8.51 31.60 2.69
C GLY A 29 9.25 31.49 4.03
N ARG A 30 9.04 30.42 4.81
CA ARG A 30 9.73 30.15 6.08
C ARG A 30 10.96 29.23 5.90
N GLY A 31 11.11 28.58 4.75
CA GLY A 31 12.16 27.61 4.46
C GLY A 31 11.62 26.31 3.84
N LEU A 32 12.44 25.64 3.03
CA LEU A 32 12.01 24.45 2.27
C LEU A 32 12.23 23.13 3.02
N SER A 33 13.24 23.06 3.88
CA SER A 33 13.56 21.87 4.68
C SER A 33 14.52 22.25 5.81
N TYR A 34 14.45 21.54 6.93
CA TYR A 34 15.19 21.86 8.17
C TYR A 34 15.99 20.70 8.76
N GLY A 35 15.71 19.45 8.36
CA GLY A 35 16.39 18.27 8.92
C GLY A 35 16.13 18.00 10.41
N ALA A 36 15.07 18.60 10.97
CA ALA A 36 14.65 18.46 12.36
C ALA A 36 13.11 18.37 12.44
N PRO A 37 12.54 17.79 13.53
CA PRO A 37 11.10 17.67 13.69
C PRO A 37 10.37 19.00 13.61
N ASN A 38 9.17 19.00 13.02
CA ASN A 38 8.30 20.16 12.97
C ASN A 38 6.87 19.85 13.43
N VAL A 39 6.14 20.87 13.89
CA VAL A 39 4.77 20.73 14.42
C VAL A 39 3.78 20.27 13.34
N MET A 40 3.97 20.67 12.07
CA MET A 40 3.08 20.29 10.97
C MET A 40 3.11 18.78 10.70
N GLU A 41 4.24 18.11 10.95
CA GLU A 41 4.34 16.65 10.90
C GLU A 41 3.44 16.00 11.96
N THR A 42 3.45 16.52 13.19
CA THR A 42 2.60 16.03 14.28
C THR A 42 1.12 16.26 13.98
N GLU A 43 0.75 17.47 13.58
CA GLU A 43 -0.64 17.81 13.23
C GLU A 43 -1.18 16.92 12.10
N LEU A 44 -0.36 16.66 11.07
CA LEU A 44 -0.74 15.77 9.98
C LEU A 44 -0.89 14.32 10.46
N ALA A 45 0.04 13.83 11.30
CA ALA A 45 -0.02 12.48 11.84
C ALA A 45 -1.28 12.27 12.71
N GLU A 46 -1.57 13.21 13.62
CA GLU A 46 -2.79 13.20 14.44
C GLU A 46 -4.03 13.18 13.57
N ARG A 47 -4.08 14.01 12.52
CA ARG A 47 -5.21 14.04 11.60
C ARG A 47 -5.42 12.74 10.85
N ILE A 48 -4.35 12.06 10.45
CA ILE A 48 -4.44 10.74 9.81
C ILE A 48 -4.99 9.71 10.81
N CYS A 49 -4.49 9.68 12.04
CA CYS A 49 -4.97 8.75 13.08
C CYS A 49 -6.43 9.02 13.47
N GLU A 50 -6.89 10.27 13.44
CA GLU A 50 -8.31 10.62 13.64
C GLU A 50 -9.22 10.04 12.53
N ILE A 51 -8.76 10.14 11.27
CA ILE A 51 -9.53 9.69 10.10
C ILE A 51 -9.48 8.17 9.95
N PHE A 52 -8.37 7.54 10.34
CA PHE A 52 -8.13 6.10 10.27
C PHE A 52 -7.87 5.56 11.69
N PRO A 53 -8.90 5.29 12.51
CA PRO A 53 -8.74 5.02 13.94
C PRO A 53 -7.92 3.78 14.30
N HIS A 54 -7.76 2.83 13.37
CA HIS A 54 -6.88 1.67 13.56
C HIS A 54 -5.39 2.01 13.36
N VAL A 55 -5.08 3.11 12.67
CA VAL A 55 -3.73 3.64 12.54
C VAL A 55 -3.38 4.39 13.82
N GLN A 56 -2.61 3.75 14.69
CA GLN A 56 -2.19 4.32 15.96
C GLN A 56 -0.91 5.16 15.86
N GLN A 57 -0.08 4.88 14.85
CA GLN A 57 1.20 5.55 14.61
C GLN A 57 1.43 5.68 13.10
N VAL A 58 2.04 6.79 12.70
CA VAL A 58 2.36 7.09 11.30
C VAL A 58 3.86 7.37 11.16
N ARG A 59 4.43 6.96 10.02
CA ARG A 59 5.76 7.35 9.58
C ARG A 59 5.66 7.97 8.19
N PHE A 60 6.10 9.21 8.05
CA PHE A 60 6.21 9.84 6.73
C PHE A 60 7.46 9.37 6.00
N THR A 61 7.32 9.23 4.69
CA THR A 61 8.36 8.87 3.73
C THR A 61 8.30 9.83 2.55
N SER A 62 9.14 9.64 1.54
CA SER A 62 9.17 10.50 0.34
C SER A 62 8.25 10.01 -0.78
N SER A 63 7.74 8.77 -0.68
CA SER A 63 6.87 8.17 -1.69
C SER A 63 6.11 6.95 -1.19
N GLY A 64 5.06 6.57 -1.93
CA GLY A 64 4.36 5.29 -1.75
C GLY A 64 5.27 4.06 -1.91
N THR A 65 6.31 4.11 -2.74
CA THR A 65 7.31 3.02 -2.85
C THR A 65 8.06 2.83 -1.53
N GLU A 66 8.50 3.93 -0.90
CA GLU A 66 9.19 3.87 0.39
C GLU A 66 8.26 3.42 1.53
N ALA A 67 6.99 3.83 1.48
CA ALA A 67 5.96 3.37 2.41
C ALA A 67 5.75 1.85 2.28
N ALA A 68 5.59 1.34 1.06
CA ALA A 68 5.47 -0.09 0.78
C ALA A 68 6.71 -0.86 1.26
N MET A 69 7.91 -0.41 0.91
CA MET A 69 9.18 -1.01 1.36
C MET A 69 9.27 -1.09 2.89
N SER A 70 8.86 -0.02 3.58
CA SER A 70 8.89 0.07 5.04
C SER A 70 7.85 -0.87 5.66
N ALA A 71 6.65 -0.95 5.10
CA ALA A 71 5.60 -1.86 5.55
C ALA A 71 6.01 -3.34 5.40
N LEU A 72 6.60 -3.72 4.26
CA LEU A 72 7.14 -5.07 4.06
C LEU A 72 8.25 -5.40 5.06
N ARG A 73 9.16 -4.46 5.31
CA ARG A 73 10.26 -4.64 6.27
C ARG A 73 9.73 -4.78 7.70
N LEU A 74 8.75 -3.97 8.09
CA LEU A 74 8.09 -4.05 9.38
C LEU A 74 7.38 -5.39 9.57
N ALA A 75 6.63 -5.84 8.58
CA ALA A 75 5.93 -7.13 8.64
C ALA A 75 6.90 -8.30 8.79
N ARG A 76 7.99 -8.32 8.02
CA ARG A 76 9.05 -9.34 8.15
C ARG A 76 9.71 -9.31 9.53
N GLY A 77 10.05 -8.13 10.02
CA GLY A 77 10.68 -7.95 11.34
C GLY A 77 9.76 -8.37 12.50
N HIS A 78 8.47 -8.02 12.42
CA HIS A 78 7.47 -8.34 13.44
C HIS A 78 7.18 -9.84 13.51
N THR A 79 7.04 -10.49 12.35
CA THR A 79 6.66 -11.91 12.28
C THR A 79 7.85 -12.87 12.33
N GLY A 80 9.07 -12.40 12.04
CA GLY A 80 10.24 -13.25 11.85
C GLY A 80 10.21 -14.07 10.55
N ARG A 81 9.29 -13.75 9.63
CA ARG A 81 9.03 -14.52 8.41
C ARG A 81 9.57 -13.79 7.18
N THR A 82 9.86 -14.53 6.11
CA THR A 82 10.57 -13.97 4.94
C THR A 82 9.66 -13.72 3.73
N LYS A 83 8.66 -14.57 3.51
CA LYS A 83 7.81 -14.52 2.31
C LYS A 83 6.73 -13.47 2.43
N ILE A 84 6.32 -12.91 1.29
CA ILE A 84 5.15 -12.02 1.18
C ILE A 84 4.23 -12.56 0.09
N ILE A 85 2.93 -12.24 0.18
CA ILE A 85 1.97 -12.45 -0.91
C ILE A 85 1.58 -11.08 -1.47
N LYS A 86 1.65 -10.92 -2.79
CA LYS A 86 1.02 -9.81 -3.53
C LYS A 86 0.06 -10.37 -4.58
N PHE A 87 -0.65 -9.49 -5.26
CA PHE A 87 -1.60 -9.88 -6.30
C PHE A 87 -1.07 -9.52 -7.69
N GLU A 88 -1.31 -10.39 -8.67
CA GLU A 88 -1.06 -10.09 -10.09
C GLU A 88 -1.82 -8.81 -10.50
N GLY A 89 -1.18 -7.95 -11.29
CA GLY A 89 -1.74 -6.65 -11.70
C GLY A 89 -1.72 -5.53 -10.64
N CYS A 90 -1.64 -5.84 -9.34
CA CYS A 90 -1.43 -4.82 -8.31
C CYS A 90 0.02 -4.30 -8.31
N TYR A 91 0.19 -2.99 -8.10
CA TYR A 91 1.47 -2.29 -8.08
C TYR A 91 1.67 -1.54 -6.76
N HIS A 92 2.83 -1.79 -6.13
CA HIS A 92 3.17 -1.29 -4.79
C HIS A 92 4.50 -0.52 -4.79
N GLY A 93 4.89 0.04 -5.95
CA GLY A 93 6.21 0.62 -6.15
C GLY A 93 7.22 -0.33 -6.78
N THR A 94 8.45 0.13 -6.91
CA THR A 94 9.52 -0.54 -7.67
C THR A 94 10.59 -1.16 -6.77
N ALA A 95 10.24 -1.52 -5.53
CA ALA A 95 11.16 -2.28 -4.69
C ALA A 95 11.40 -3.64 -5.33
N ASP A 96 12.63 -4.14 -5.29
CA ASP A 96 13.00 -5.40 -5.97
C ASP A 96 12.10 -6.58 -5.53
N SER A 97 11.69 -6.67 -4.25
CA SER A 97 10.76 -7.70 -3.77
C SER A 97 9.35 -7.61 -4.38
N LEU A 98 8.99 -6.48 -5.01
CA LEU A 98 7.67 -6.26 -5.61
C LEU A 98 7.69 -6.40 -7.13
N LEU A 99 8.87 -6.37 -7.74
CA LEU A 99 9.10 -6.58 -9.18
C LEU A 99 9.19 -8.08 -9.50
N VAL A 100 8.11 -8.79 -9.15
CA VAL A 100 8.00 -10.25 -9.24
C VAL A 100 6.66 -10.62 -9.88
N LYS A 101 6.72 -11.53 -10.84
CA LYS A 101 5.55 -12.16 -11.49
C LYS A 101 5.40 -13.60 -11.03
N ALA A 102 4.23 -14.19 -11.25
CA ALA A 102 4.02 -15.61 -10.98
C ALA A 102 5.07 -16.48 -11.71
N GLY A 103 5.62 -17.48 -11.02
CA GLY A 103 6.51 -18.47 -11.64
C GLY A 103 5.77 -19.39 -12.61
N SER A 104 6.47 -19.89 -13.61
CA SER A 104 5.93 -20.91 -14.52
C SER A 104 6.13 -22.32 -13.96
N GLY A 105 5.09 -23.15 -14.02
CA GLY A 105 5.15 -24.58 -13.67
C GLY A 105 4.75 -24.93 -12.22
N ALA A 106 5.12 -26.13 -11.77
CA ALA A 106 4.73 -26.70 -10.47
C ALA A 106 5.42 -26.05 -9.24
N LEU A 107 6.32 -25.10 -9.46
CA LEU A 107 7.03 -24.37 -8.43
C LEU A 107 6.40 -22.97 -8.33
N ALA A 108 5.52 -22.78 -7.35
CA ALA A 108 4.81 -21.52 -7.09
C ALA A 108 5.71 -20.38 -6.55
N PHE A 109 7.00 -20.39 -6.89
CA PHE A 109 7.94 -19.34 -6.50
C PHE A 109 7.88 -18.18 -7.50
N GLY A 110 7.97 -16.96 -6.99
CA GLY A 110 8.01 -15.76 -7.83
C GLY A 110 9.26 -15.73 -8.71
N THR A 111 9.10 -15.23 -9.94
CA THR A 111 10.22 -14.96 -10.86
C THR A 111 10.38 -13.46 -11.06
N PRO A 112 11.61 -12.96 -11.22
CA PRO A 112 11.84 -11.54 -11.51
C PRO A 112 11.02 -11.06 -12.72
N SER A 113 10.34 -9.93 -12.58
CA SER A 113 9.68 -9.25 -13.70
C SER A 113 10.58 -8.18 -14.35
N SER A 114 11.72 -7.88 -13.74
CA SER A 114 12.74 -6.93 -14.23
C SER A 114 14.12 -7.59 -14.19
N ALA A 115 14.93 -7.38 -15.24
CA ALA A 115 16.24 -8.03 -15.40
C ALA A 115 17.27 -7.69 -14.32
N GLY A 116 17.08 -6.56 -13.61
CA GLY A 116 17.98 -6.13 -12.54
C GLY A 116 17.71 -6.79 -11.17
N VAL A 117 16.65 -7.59 -11.04
CA VAL A 117 16.23 -8.17 -9.76
C VAL A 117 16.80 -9.59 -9.62
N PRO A 118 17.59 -9.90 -8.58
CA PRO A 118 18.11 -11.23 -8.35
C PRO A 118 17.01 -12.25 -7.99
N ASP A 119 17.14 -13.49 -8.47
CA ASP A 119 16.25 -14.60 -8.10
C ASP A 119 16.20 -14.85 -6.59
N ASP A 120 17.34 -14.62 -5.92
CA ASP A 120 17.46 -14.76 -4.47
C ASP A 120 16.55 -13.82 -3.69
N LEU A 121 16.11 -12.72 -4.29
CA LEU A 121 15.10 -11.86 -3.70
C LEU A 121 13.69 -12.24 -4.17
N ALA A 122 13.52 -12.53 -5.47
CA ALA A 122 12.22 -12.82 -6.06
C ALA A 122 11.54 -14.06 -5.46
N LYS A 123 12.32 -15.07 -5.04
CA LYS A 123 11.81 -16.29 -4.38
C LYS A 123 11.04 -16.04 -3.09
N HIS A 124 11.19 -14.86 -2.48
CA HIS A 124 10.49 -14.47 -1.27
C HIS A 124 9.16 -13.74 -1.54
N THR A 125 8.74 -13.66 -2.79
CA THR A 125 7.46 -13.05 -3.17
C THR A 125 6.61 -14.05 -3.91
N LEU A 126 5.43 -14.28 -3.35
CA LEU A 126 4.39 -15.15 -3.90
C LEU A 126 3.33 -14.27 -4.57
N VAL A 127 2.78 -14.73 -5.69
CA VAL A 127 1.81 -13.96 -6.48
C VAL A 127 0.47 -14.70 -6.52
N ALA A 128 -0.53 -14.12 -5.86
CA ALA A 128 -1.91 -14.57 -5.86
C ALA A 128 -2.73 -13.88 -6.96
N GLN A 129 -3.95 -14.35 -7.18
CA GLN A 129 -4.89 -13.74 -8.12
C GLN A 129 -5.91 -12.87 -7.38
N PHE A 130 -6.11 -11.64 -7.83
CA PHE A 130 -7.08 -10.73 -7.20
C PHE A 130 -8.51 -11.29 -7.38
N ASN A 131 -9.35 -11.17 -6.36
CA ASN A 131 -10.69 -11.80 -6.28
C ASN A 131 -10.71 -13.34 -6.24
N ASP A 132 -9.57 -14.01 -6.06
CA ASP A 132 -9.48 -15.47 -5.88
C ASP A 132 -8.88 -15.80 -4.51
N LEU A 133 -9.75 -16.07 -3.53
CA LEU A 133 -9.33 -16.44 -2.16
C LEU A 133 -8.61 -17.79 -2.11
N ASP A 134 -8.96 -18.72 -2.99
CA ASP A 134 -8.36 -20.05 -2.99
C ASP A 134 -6.89 -19.97 -3.44
N SER A 135 -6.57 -19.05 -4.35
CA SER A 135 -5.17 -18.76 -4.71
C SER A 135 -4.35 -18.32 -3.50
N VAL A 136 -4.92 -17.51 -2.60
CA VAL A 136 -4.25 -17.03 -1.38
C VAL A 136 -4.14 -18.14 -0.35
N ARG A 137 -5.23 -18.89 -0.12
CA ARG A 137 -5.27 -20.03 0.78
C ARG A 137 -4.21 -21.07 0.41
N SER A 138 -4.15 -21.45 -0.86
CA SER A 138 -3.19 -22.43 -1.37
C SER A 138 -1.74 -21.98 -1.13
N LEU A 139 -1.42 -20.70 -1.35
CA LEU A 139 -0.08 -20.16 -1.08
C LEU A 139 0.26 -20.16 0.41
N LEU A 140 -0.70 -19.87 1.30
CA LEU A 140 -0.49 -19.90 2.74
C LEU A 140 -0.29 -21.34 3.25
N GLU A 141 -1.09 -22.29 2.77
CA GLU A 141 -1.01 -23.71 3.13
C GLU A 141 0.27 -24.38 2.65
N GLN A 142 0.78 -24.01 1.46
CA GLN A 142 2.06 -24.50 0.95
C GLN A 142 3.28 -23.88 1.64
N ASN A 143 3.09 -22.78 2.37
CA ASN A 143 4.16 -22.02 3.01
C ASN A 143 3.88 -21.79 4.52
N PRO A 144 3.60 -22.85 5.29
CA PRO A 144 3.11 -22.73 6.67
C PRO A 144 4.16 -22.01 7.52
N GLY A 145 3.74 -20.93 8.19
CA GLY A 145 4.61 -20.13 9.06
C GLY A 145 5.71 -19.35 8.34
N GLN A 146 5.71 -19.27 7.01
CA GLN A 146 6.76 -18.56 6.25
C GLN A 146 6.33 -17.22 5.67
N VAL A 147 5.03 -16.93 5.64
CA VAL A 147 4.46 -15.69 5.06
C VAL A 147 4.31 -14.62 6.14
N ALA A 148 5.02 -13.51 5.97
CA ALA A 148 4.99 -12.35 6.85
C ALA A 148 3.74 -11.50 6.65
N CYS A 149 3.34 -11.28 5.38
CA CYS A 149 2.18 -10.46 5.06
C CYS A 149 1.55 -10.80 3.72
N VAL A 150 0.30 -10.37 3.58
CA VAL A 150 -0.46 -10.25 2.33
C VAL A 150 -0.63 -8.75 2.07
N MET A 151 -0.05 -8.25 0.98
CA MET A 151 -0.14 -6.85 0.57
C MET A 151 -1.05 -6.71 -0.66
N ILE A 152 -1.99 -5.76 -0.61
CA ILE A 152 -3.02 -5.60 -1.64
C ILE A 152 -3.42 -4.15 -1.85
N GLU A 153 -3.70 -3.76 -3.11
CA GLU A 153 -4.52 -2.58 -3.39
C GLU A 153 -5.98 -2.98 -3.14
N PRO A 154 -6.67 -2.46 -2.11
CA PRO A 154 -8.01 -2.92 -1.76
C PRO A 154 -9.04 -2.64 -2.87
N MET A 155 -8.77 -1.62 -3.69
CA MET A 155 -9.42 -1.39 -4.98
C MET A 155 -8.33 -1.13 -6.02
N PRO A 156 -7.88 -2.16 -6.75
CA PRO A 156 -6.79 -2.02 -7.72
C PRO A 156 -7.09 -0.93 -8.74
N GLY A 157 -6.12 -0.05 -8.95
CA GLY A 157 -6.20 0.99 -9.99
C GLY A 157 -5.13 0.84 -11.08
N ASN A 158 -4.04 0.11 -10.80
CA ASN A 158 -2.91 -0.05 -11.73
C ASN A 158 -3.18 -1.07 -12.86
N MET A 159 -4.23 -1.88 -12.73
CA MET A 159 -4.75 -2.75 -13.80
C MET A 159 -6.14 -2.29 -14.26
N ASN A 160 -6.34 -0.96 -14.27
CA ASN A 160 -7.65 -0.31 -14.29
C ASN A 160 -8.44 -0.56 -12.99
N LEU A 161 -9.60 0.07 -12.86
CA LEU A 161 -10.44 -0.12 -11.67
C LEU A 161 -11.12 -1.48 -11.69
N ILE A 162 -10.63 -2.39 -10.84
CA ILE A 162 -11.28 -3.69 -10.60
C ILE A 162 -11.98 -3.65 -9.24
N ARG A 163 -13.29 -3.85 -9.24
CA ARG A 163 -14.06 -3.88 -7.99
C ARG A 163 -13.83 -5.19 -7.24
N PRO A 164 -13.72 -5.16 -5.91
CA PRO A 164 -13.65 -6.37 -5.13
C PRO A 164 -14.97 -7.15 -5.18
N GLN A 165 -14.87 -8.47 -5.26
CA GLN A 165 -16.01 -9.36 -5.11
C GLN A 165 -16.46 -9.42 -3.64
N PRO A 166 -17.76 -9.58 -3.37
CA PRO A 166 -18.27 -9.74 -2.00
C PRO A 166 -17.53 -10.86 -1.25
N GLY A 167 -17.15 -10.60 0.00
CA GLY A 167 -16.48 -11.59 0.86
C GLY A 167 -14.98 -11.75 0.60
N PHE A 168 -14.42 -11.15 -0.45
CA PHE A 168 -13.00 -11.30 -0.77
C PHE A 168 -12.10 -10.68 0.32
N HIS A 169 -12.36 -9.44 0.74
CA HIS A 169 -11.51 -8.76 1.71
C HIS A 169 -11.69 -9.31 3.13
N GLU A 170 -12.92 -9.70 3.48
CA GLU A 170 -13.25 -10.37 4.73
C GLU A 170 -12.54 -11.73 4.80
N GLY A 171 -12.53 -12.48 3.69
CA GLY A 171 -11.78 -13.73 3.56
C GLY A 171 -10.27 -13.53 3.67
N LEU A 172 -9.71 -12.49 3.04
CA LEU A 172 -8.28 -12.15 3.19
C LEU A 172 -7.92 -11.85 4.63
N ARG A 173 -8.75 -11.06 5.33
CA ARG A 173 -8.55 -10.76 6.74
C ARG A 173 -8.58 -12.02 7.59
N ALA A 174 -9.56 -12.91 7.37
CA ALA A 174 -9.67 -14.17 8.08
C ALA A 174 -8.44 -15.07 7.84
N LEU A 175 -8.02 -15.25 6.58
CA LEU A 175 -6.83 -16.04 6.22
C LEU A 175 -5.55 -15.48 6.85
N CYS A 176 -5.37 -14.16 6.83
CA CYS A 176 -4.21 -13.52 7.47
C CYS A 176 -4.18 -13.81 8.97
N SER A 177 -5.33 -13.66 9.65
CA SER A 177 -5.46 -13.95 11.08
C SER A 177 -5.21 -15.43 11.40
N GLU A 178 -5.78 -16.36 10.61
CA GLU A 178 -5.62 -17.80 10.78
C GLU A 178 -4.16 -18.25 10.66
N HIS A 179 -3.44 -17.71 9.67
CA HIS A 179 -2.04 -18.09 9.41
C HIS A 179 -1.01 -17.19 10.14
N GLY A 180 -1.46 -16.18 10.89
CA GLY A 180 -0.61 -15.21 11.57
C GLY A 180 0.24 -14.35 10.63
N ALA A 181 -0.25 -14.10 9.41
CA ALA A 181 0.33 -13.13 8.47
C ALA A 181 -0.33 -11.77 8.66
N LEU A 182 0.40 -10.68 8.43
CA LEU A 182 -0.19 -9.33 8.46
C LEU A 182 -0.94 -9.02 7.17
N LEU A 183 -2.11 -8.40 7.27
CA LEU A 183 -2.81 -7.81 6.13
C LEU A 183 -2.35 -6.36 5.96
N ILE A 184 -1.83 -6.04 4.77
CA ILE A 184 -1.37 -4.68 4.43
C ILE A 184 -2.23 -4.15 3.30
N PHE A 185 -2.93 -3.03 3.54
CA PHE A 185 -3.59 -2.30 2.48
C PHE A 185 -2.66 -1.23 1.90
N ASP A 186 -2.45 -1.29 0.59
CA ASP A 186 -1.89 -0.21 -0.19
C ASP A 186 -3.00 0.77 -0.58
N GLU A 187 -3.18 1.79 0.24
CA GLU A 187 -4.15 2.86 0.04
C GLU A 187 -3.49 4.10 -0.60
N VAL A 188 -2.34 3.94 -1.28
CA VAL A 188 -1.65 5.05 -1.95
C VAL A 188 -2.56 5.69 -3.02
N MET A 189 -3.45 4.93 -3.66
CA MET A 189 -4.43 5.48 -4.62
C MET A 189 -5.83 5.69 -4.04
N SER A 190 -6.33 4.72 -3.26
CA SER A 190 -7.70 4.70 -2.74
C SER A 190 -7.89 5.55 -1.48
N GLY A 191 -6.83 5.72 -0.67
CA GLY A 191 -6.88 6.48 0.58
C GLY A 191 -7.33 7.91 0.34
N PHE A 192 -8.26 8.39 1.18
CA PHE A 192 -8.89 9.70 1.09
C PHE A 192 -9.65 9.98 -0.22
N ARG A 193 -9.73 9.01 -1.14
CA ARG A 193 -10.33 9.16 -2.47
C ARG A 193 -11.66 8.47 -2.59
N VAL A 194 -11.69 7.17 -2.29
CA VAL A 194 -12.91 6.38 -2.48
C VAL A 194 -13.91 6.67 -1.35
N ALA A 195 -13.39 6.93 -0.15
CA ALA A 195 -14.07 7.52 0.99
C ALA A 195 -13.04 8.32 1.81
N LEU A 196 -13.49 9.07 2.82
CA LEU A 196 -12.60 9.85 3.68
C LEU A 196 -11.60 8.94 4.41
N GLY A 197 -12.10 7.84 4.99
CA GLY A 197 -11.32 6.75 5.59
C GLY A 197 -10.86 5.68 4.59
N GLY A 198 -10.74 6.00 3.31
CA GLY A 198 -10.19 5.09 2.29
C GLY A 198 -11.09 3.90 1.95
N ALA A 199 -10.54 2.92 1.23
CA ALA A 199 -11.26 1.72 0.80
C ALA A 199 -11.68 0.84 1.98
N GLN A 200 -10.87 0.79 3.05
CA GLN A 200 -11.21 0.06 4.26
C GLN A 200 -12.52 0.50 4.93
N GLU A 201 -12.87 1.79 4.86
CA GLU A 201 -14.17 2.29 5.35
C GLU A 201 -15.32 1.69 4.54
N ILE A 202 -15.20 1.66 3.21
CA ILE A 202 -16.21 1.10 2.31
C ILE A 202 -16.32 -0.42 2.49
N LEU A 203 -15.19 -1.09 2.67
CA LEU A 203 -15.10 -2.55 2.74
C LEU A 203 -15.44 -3.08 4.15
N GLY A 204 -15.39 -2.22 5.19
CA GLY A 204 -15.59 -2.66 6.57
C GLY A 204 -14.50 -3.64 7.05
N VAL A 205 -13.29 -3.58 6.47
CA VAL A 205 -12.17 -4.49 6.79
C VAL A 205 -10.98 -3.69 7.28
N THR A 206 -10.51 -4.01 8.49
CA THR A 206 -9.35 -3.36 9.10
C THR A 206 -8.06 -4.13 8.78
N PRO A 207 -7.09 -3.53 8.06
CA PRO A 207 -5.76 -4.10 7.86
C PRO A 207 -4.88 -3.91 9.11
N ASP A 208 -3.78 -4.65 9.18
CA ASP A 208 -2.78 -4.48 10.24
C ASP A 208 -1.85 -3.28 9.96
N LEU A 209 -1.58 -3.01 8.69
CA LEU A 209 -0.80 -1.86 8.23
C LEU A 209 -1.47 -1.21 7.01
N THR A 210 -1.25 0.09 6.84
CA THR A 210 -1.70 0.82 5.66
C THR A 210 -0.57 1.67 5.08
N ALA A 211 -0.34 1.57 3.78
CA ALA A 211 0.53 2.48 3.04
C ALA A 211 -0.30 3.59 2.40
N PHE A 212 0.11 4.84 2.60
CA PHE A 212 -0.54 6.02 2.04
C PHE A 212 0.41 6.77 1.11
N GLY A 213 -0.15 7.66 0.30
CA GLY A 213 0.58 8.59 -0.53
C GLY A 213 -0.39 9.47 -1.29
N LYS A 214 0.10 10.12 -2.35
CA LYS A 214 -0.71 10.95 -3.26
C LYS A 214 -1.51 12.05 -2.54
N VAL A 215 -2.75 11.77 -2.13
CA VAL A 215 -3.68 12.76 -1.56
C VAL A 215 -3.13 13.38 -0.28
N ILE A 216 -2.42 12.59 0.55
CA ILE A 216 -1.83 13.10 1.80
C ILE A 216 -0.82 14.23 1.57
N GLY A 217 -0.20 14.28 0.38
CA GLY A 217 0.74 15.31 -0.01
C GLY A 217 0.13 16.54 -0.66
N GLY A 218 -1.18 16.51 -0.96
CA GLY A 218 -1.85 17.61 -1.66
C GLY A 218 -1.20 17.95 -3.01
N GLY A 219 -0.52 16.99 -3.66
CA GLY A 219 0.24 17.20 -4.90
C GLY A 219 1.77 17.25 -4.74
N MET A 220 2.28 17.33 -3.51
CA MET A 220 3.71 17.24 -3.19
C MET A 220 4.14 15.78 -2.94
N PRO A 221 5.41 15.42 -3.13
CA PRO A 221 5.92 14.08 -2.81
C PRO A 221 5.89 13.78 -1.31
N VAL A 222 5.18 12.72 -0.92
CA VAL A 222 5.10 12.11 0.42
C VAL A 222 4.46 10.71 0.32
#